data_AF-A0AAN4UDQ3-F1
#
_entry.id   AF-A0AAN4UDQ3-F1
#
_cell.length_a   1.000
_cell.length_b   1.000
_cell.length_c   1.000
_cell.angle_alpha   90.00
_cell.angle_beta   90.00
_cell.angle_gamma   90.00
#
_symmetry.space_group_name_H-M   'P 1'
#
loop_
_entity.id
_entity.type
_entity.pdbx_description
1 polymer ?
#
loop_
_entity_poly.entity_id
_entity_poly.type
_entity_poly.pdbx_seq_one_letter_code
_entity_poly.pdbx_strand_id
1 'polypeptide(L)' 'MPQTAKQVIKLLKTYGFAETRIKGDHHRFEDNKGHKVSVPYSSLKDEIKPGTYNNILKQAGLK' A
#
# COMPACT_ATOMS: atom_id res chain seq x y z
N MET A 1 12.37 7.46 5.56
CA MET A 1 11.59 7.46 6.82
C MET A 1 10.74 6.20 6.84
N PRO A 2 10.74 5.45 7.94
CA PRO A 2 9.75 4.39 8.10
C PRO A 2 8.34 4.97 8.02
N GLN A 3 7.47 4.32 7.25
CA GLN A 3 6.08 4.72 7.09
C GLN A 3 5.21 3.66 7.76
N THR A 4 4.25 4.07 8.57
CA THR A 4 3.27 3.11 9.11
C THR A 4 2.30 2.66 8.02
N ALA A 5 1.73 1.47 8.15
CA ALA A 5 0.71 0.95 7.24
C ALA A 5 -0.43 1.97 7.06
N LYS A 6 -0.86 2.64 8.15
CA LYS A 6 -1.84 3.73 8.09
C LYS A 6 -1.47 4.86 7.13
N GLN A 7 -0.21 5.30 7.15
CA GLN A 7 0.27 6.37 6.27
C GLN A 7 0.28 5.91 4.81
N VAL A 8 0.74 4.69 4.54
CA VAL A 8 0.76 4.10 3.20
C VAL A 8 -0.66 3.96 2.64
N ILE A 9 -1.60 3.44 3.43
CA ILE A 9 -3.00 3.28 3.01
C ILE A 9 -3.64 4.66 2.74
N LYS A 10 -3.37 5.65 3.60
CA LYS A 10 -3.88 7.02 3.38
C LYS A 10 -3.37 7.59 2.07
N LEU A 11 -2.08 7.41 1.77
CA LEU A 11 -1.46 7.82 0.52
C LEU A 11 -2.15 7.14 -0.68
N LEU A 12 -2.25 5.81 -0.66
CA LEU A 12 -2.90 5.05 -1.74
C LEU A 12 -4.34 5.53 -1.98
N LYS A 13 -5.13 5.72 -0.91
CA LYS A 13 -6.50 6.24 -1.02
C LYS A 13 -6.56 7.63 -1.64
N THR A 14 -5.63 8.53 -1.31
CA THR A 14 -5.56 9.86 -1.96
C THR A 14 -5.25 9.81 -3.45
N TYR A 15 -4.59 8.74 -3.92
CA TYR A 15 -4.34 8.50 -5.35
C TYR A 15 -5.43 7.67 -6.04
N GLY A 16 -6.56 7.42 -5.35
CA GLY A 16 -7.70 6.72 -5.92
C GLY A 16 -7.60 5.20 -5.88
N PHE A 17 -6.68 4.65 -5.07
CA PHE A 17 -6.65 3.21 -4.82
C PHE A 17 -7.74 2.80 -3.83
N ALA A 18 -8.42 1.68 -4.13
CA ALA A 18 -9.38 1.03 -3.27
C ALA A 18 -8.89 -0.37 -2.87
N GLU A 19 -9.21 -0.81 -1.65
CA GLU A 19 -8.88 -2.16 -1.20
C GLU A 19 -9.81 -3.17 -1.89
N THR A 20 -9.26 -4.14 -2.60
CA THR A 20 -10.03 -5.12 -3.39
C THR A 20 -9.96 -6.53 -2.84
N ARG A 21 -8.89 -6.88 -2.12
CA ARG A 21 -8.68 -8.23 -1.60
C ARG A 21 -7.80 -8.22 -0.37
N ILE A 22 -8.11 -9.10 0.58
CA ILE A 22 -7.28 -9.36 1.74
C ILE A 22 -6.96 -10.87 1.77
N LYS A 23 -5.70 -11.21 2.01
CA LYS A 23 -5.27 -12.59 2.27
C LYS A 23 -4.26 -12.59 3.41
N GLY A 24 -4.72 -12.96 4.61
CA GLY A 24 -3.91 -12.84 5.82
C GLY A 24 -3.59 -11.36 6.08
N ASP A 25 -2.31 -11.05 6.24
CA ASP A 25 -1.77 -9.71 6.42
C ASP A 25 -1.48 -8.98 5.10
N HIS A 26 -1.73 -9.61 3.94
CA HIS A 26 -1.56 -8.95 2.65
C HIS A 26 -2.87 -8.32 2.18
N HIS A 27 -2.91 -6.99 2.21
CA HIS A 27 -4.02 -6.17 1.74
C HIS A 27 -3.70 -5.66 0.33
N ARG A 28 -4.54 -6.00 -0.65
CA ARG A 28 -4.37 -5.57 -2.04
C ARG A 28 -5.24 -4.36 -2.36
N PHE A 29 -4.60 -3.37 -2.95
CA PHE A 29 -5.16 -2.12 -3.39
C PHE A 29 -5.07 -2.01 -4.91
N GLU A 30 -6.13 -1.56 -5.55
CA GLU A 30 -6.19 -1.36 -7.01
C GLU A 30 -6.74 0.02 -7.32
N ASP A 31 -6.23 0.64 -8.39
CA ASP A 31 -6.77 1.88 -8.94
C ASP A 31 -7.55 1.64 -10.24
N ASN A 32 -8.21 2.67 -10.74
CA ASN A 32 -8.93 2.61 -12.02
C ASN A 32 -8.00 2.63 -13.25
N LYS A 33 -6.68 2.69 -13.07
CA LYS A 33 -5.67 2.71 -14.14
C LYS A 33 -5.03 1.32 -14.35
N GLY A 34 -5.42 0.33 -13.54
CA GLY A 34 -4.94 -1.03 -13.63
C GLY A 34 -3.72 -1.33 -12.75
N HIS A 35 -3.26 -0.38 -11.93
CA HIS A 35 -2.20 -0.63 -10.95
C HIS A 35 -2.74 -1.50 -9.82
N LYS A 36 -1.90 -2.43 -9.35
CA LYS A 36 -2.23 -3.35 -8.25
C LYS A 36 -1.07 -3.41 -7.29
N VAL A 37 -1.35 -3.12 -6.02
CA VAL A 37 -0.32 -2.98 -4.98
C VAL A 37 -0.73 -3.81 -3.78
N SER A 38 0.19 -4.60 -3.23
CA SER A 38 -0.06 -5.34 -1.99
C SER A 38 0.72 -4.72 -0.84
N VAL A 39 0.01 -4.29 0.20
CA VAL A 39 0.58 -3.72 1.41
C VAL A 39 0.50 -4.78 2.52
N PRO A 40 1.64 -5.27 3.03
CA PRO A 40 1.66 -6.22 4.14
C PRO A 40 1.50 -5.47 5.47
N TYR A 41 0.44 -5.76 6.22
CA TYR A 41 0.24 -5.31 7.60
C TYR A 41 -0.79 -6.17 8.33
N SER A 42 -0.58 -6.38 9.63
CA SER A 42 -1.57 -6.96 10.54
C SER A 42 -2.26 -5.88 11.39
N SER A 43 -1.59 -4.75 11.60
CA SER A 43 -2.11 -3.58 12.31
C SER A 43 -1.76 -2.29 11.56
N LEU A 44 -2.62 -1.28 11.66
CA LEU A 44 -2.39 0.04 11.06
C LEU A 44 -1.14 0.75 11.60
N LYS A 45 -0.63 0.32 12.77
CA LYS A 45 0.59 0.85 13.39
C LYS A 45 1.86 0.17 12.86
N ASP A 46 1.73 -0.92 12.09
CA ASP A 46 2.88 -1.68 11.61
C ASP A 46 3.77 -0.82 10.73
N GLU A 47 5.08 -1.00 10.90
CA GLU A 47 6.06 -0.24 10.16
C GLU A 47 6.37 -0.92 8.81
N ILE A 48 6.22 -0.16 7.73
CA ILE A 48 6.57 -0.58 6.38
C ILE A 48 8.03 -0.21 6.14
N LYS A 49 8.87 -1.24 6.00
CA LYS A 49 10.29 -1.08 5.71
C LYS A 49 10.51 -0.23 4.45
N PRO A 50 11.56 0.60 4.39
CA PRO A 50 11.80 1.50 3.25
C PRO A 50 11.86 0.79 1.88
N GLY A 51 12.38 -0.44 1.81
CA GLY A 51 12.40 -1.24 0.58
C GLY A 51 10.99 -1.60 0.11
N THR A 52 10.15 -2.08 1.02
CA THR A 52 8.74 -2.39 0.77
C THR A 52 7.98 -1.14 0.35
N TYR A 53 8.17 -0.02 1.06
CA TYR A 53 7.56 1.26 0.71
C TYR A 53 7.94 1.73 -0.70
N ASN A 54 9.23 1.64 -1.07
CA ASN A 54 9.67 1.98 -2.42
C ASN A 54 9.06 1.06 -3.49
N ASN A 55 8.91 -0.24 -3.19
CA ASN A 55 8.26 -1.17 -4.11
C ASN A 55 6.78 -0.83 -4.30
N ILE A 56 6.07 -0.51 -3.20
CA ILE A 56 4.68 -0.02 -3.22
C ILE A 56 4.56 1.21 -4.12
N LEU A 57 5.44 2.20 -3.97
CA LEU A 57 5.42 3.41 -4.81
C LEU A 57 5.64 3.11 -6.29
N LYS A 58 6.59 2.22 -6.63
CA LYS A 58 6.85 1.80 -8.00
C LYS A 58 5.64 1.08 -8.61
N GLN A 59 5.05 0.15 -7.87
CA GLN A 59 3.84 -0.57 -8.30
C GLN A 59 2.63 0.35 -8.45
N ALA A 60 2.55 1.41 -7.63
CA ALA A 60 1.51 2.42 -7.70
C ALA A 60 1.74 3.47 -8.80
N GLY A 61 2.88 3.44 -9.51
CA GLY A 61 3.24 4.45 -10.52
C GLY A 61 3.54 5.84 -9.93
N LEU A 62 3.93 5.90 -8.64
CA LEU A 62 4.23 7.14 -7.92
C LEU A 62 5.74 7.47 -7.89
N LYS A 63 6.58 6.57 -8.41
CA LYS A 63 8.04 6.69 -8.49
C LYS A 63 8.57 5.79 -9.60
#